data_AF-A0ABD5RZV8-F1
#
_entry.id   AF-A0ABD5RZV8-F1
#
_cell.length_a   1.000
_cell.length_b   1.000
_cell.length_c   1.000
_cell.angle_alpha   90.00
_cell.angle_beta   90.00
_cell.angle_gamma   90.00
#
_symmetry.space_group_name_H-M   'P 1'
#
loop_
_entity.id
_entity.type
_entity.pdbx_description
1 polymer ?
#
loop_
_entity_poly.entity_id
_entity_poly.type
_entity_poly.pdbx_seq_one_letter_code
_entity_poly.pdbx_strand_id
1 'polypeptide(L)'
;MKVADAMTPREEVVTVDLPGTRDDVLEYIQEHGFSSVPVVKPTDGGGEEFRGLISRDDLIESPDEDQLALLMREVPTTDVDADLVDVARLMVEEGARRVPI
;
A
#
# COMPACT_ATOMS: atom_id res chain seq x y z
N MET A 1 2.59 20.44 11.44
CA MET A 1 3.22 19.10 11.56
C MET A 1 3.06 18.48 10.20
N LYS A 2 4.15 18.02 9.61
CA LYS A 2 4.13 17.41 8.28
C LYS A 2 3.84 15.92 8.42
N VAL A 3 3.36 15.31 7.35
CA VAL A 3 3.11 13.87 7.34
C VAL A 3 4.42 13.09 7.55
N ALA A 4 5.55 13.64 7.09
CA ALA A 4 6.90 13.13 7.39
C ALA A 4 7.15 12.87 8.89
N ASP A 5 6.55 13.66 9.78
CA ASP A 5 6.75 13.55 11.22
C ASP A 5 6.00 12.35 11.85
N ALA A 6 5.09 11.72 11.10
CA ALA A 6 4.17 10.69 11.61
C ALA A 6 4.03 9.44 10.72
N MET A 7 4.51 9.49 9.47
CA MET A 7 4.45 8.36 8.54
C MET A 7 5.36 7.22 8.97
N THR A 8 5.04 6.00 8.52
CA THR A 8 5.98 4.87 8.60
C THR A 8 7.15 5.15 7.65
N PRO A 9 8.40 5.16 8.13
CA PRO A 9 9.57 5.35 7.28
C PRO A 9 9.65 4.29 6.19
N ARG A 10 10.15 4.63 5.00
CA ARG A 10 10.21 3.70 3.87
C ARG A 10 10.90 2.37 4.23
N GLU A 11 11.98 2.41 4.99
CA GLU A 11 12.73 1.23 5.46
C GLU A 11 11.93 0.27 6.37
N GLU A 12 10.83 0.74 6.96
CA GLU A 12 9.93 -0.05 7.80
C GLU A 12 8.65 -0.49 7.07
N VAL A 13 8.39 0.01 5.86
CA VAL A 13 7.22 -0.38 5.06
C VAL A 13 7.49 -1.72 4.38
N VAL A 14 6.73 -2.73 4.78
CA VAL A 14 6.68 -4.03 4.09
C VAL A 14 5.88 -3.87 2.81
N THR A 15 6.48 -4.26 1.67
CA THR A 15 5.90 -4.18 0.33
C THR A 15 6.03 -5.50 -0.40
N VAL A 16 5.24 -5.69 -1.45
CA VAL A 16 5.43 -6.76 -2.45
C VAL A 16 5.72 -6.14 -3.83
N ASP A 17 6.49 -6.85 -4.64
CA ASP A 17 6.93 -6.35 -5.95
C ASP A 17 6.08 -6.90 -7.10
N LEU A 18 5.94 -6.11 -8.16
CA LEU A 18 5.48 -6.58 -9.46
C LEU A 18 6.66 -7.04 -10.34
N PRO A 19 6.53 -8.18 -11.06
CA PRO A 19 5.42 -9.14 -10.97
C PRO A 19 5.49 -10.00 -9.71
N GLY A 20 4.33 -10.38 -9.17
CA GLY A 20 4.19 -11.24 -8.00
C GLY A 20 2.84 -11.96 -7.99
N THR A 21 2.61 -12.73 -6.94
CA THR A 21 1.48 -13.66 -6.74
C THR A 21 0.72 -13.36 -5.46
N ARG A 22 -0.51 -13.87 -5.33
CA ARG A 22 -1.32 -13.68 -4.11
C ARG A 22 -0.62 -14.20 -2.86
N ASP A 23 0.18 -15.27 -3.01
CA ASP A 23 0.85 -15.93 -1.90
C ASP A 23 1.89 -14.99 -1.26
N ASP A 24 2.55 -14.16 -2.07
CA ASP A 24 3.49 -13.13 -1.59
C ASP A 24 2.80 -12.14 -0.63
N VAL A 25 1.54 -11.77 -0.91
CA VAL A 25 0.75 -10.89 -0.04
C VAL A 25 0.21 -11.64 1.19
N LEU A 26 -0.27 -12.86 0.98
CA LEU A 26 -0.86 -13.69 2.03
C LEU A 26 0.15 -14.03 3.13
N GLU A 27 1.42 -14.25 2.79
CA GLU A 27 2.51 -14.46 3.74
C GLU A 27 2.57 -13.29 4.74
N TYR A 28 2.74 -12.06 4.24
CA TYR A 28 2.86 -10.88 5.11
C TYR A 28 1.58 -10.57 5.91
N ILE A 29 0.39 -10.77 5.31
CA ILE A 29 -0.88 -10.57 6.02
C ILE A 29 -1.03 -11.55 7.19
N GLN A 30 -0.58 -12.80 7.03
CA GLN A 30 -0.67 -13.83 8.06
C GLN A 30 0.40 -13.68 9.13
N GLU A 31 1.65 -13.41 8.74
CA GLU A 31 2.78 -13.35 9.66
C GLU A 31 2.80 -12.08 10.50
N HIS A 32 2.45 -10.93 9.91
CA HIS A 32 2.52 -9.64 10.59
C HIS A 32 1.16 -9.09 11.01
N GLY A 33 0.06 -9.77 10.63
CA GLY A 33 -1.30 -9.34 10.97
C GLY A 33 -1.73 -8.05 10.27
N PHE A 34 -1.04 -7.65 9.19
CA PHE A 34 -1.42 -6.48 8.41
C PHE A 34 -2.79 -6.67 7.77
N SER A 35 -3.53 -5.57 7.59
CA SER A 35 -4.83 -5.62 6.92
C SER A 35 -4.74 -5.32 5.42
N SER A 36 -3.59 -4.82 4.95
CA SER A 36 -3.25 -4.66 3.53
C SER A 36 -1.76 -4.45 3.35
N VAL A 37 -1.26 -4.76 2.16
CA VAL A 37 0.15 -4.63 1.77
C VAL A 37 0.25 -3.72 0.53
N PRO A 38 1.17 -2.74 0.51
CA PRO A 38 1.50 -1.98 -0.69
C PRO A 38 2.19 -2.82 -1.75
N VAL A 39 1.80 -2.59 -3.00
CA VAL A 39 2.40 -3.16 -4.20
C VAL A 39 3.27 -2.10 -4.85
N VAL A 40 4.53 -2.43 -5.11
CA VAL A 40 5.48 -1.56 -5.79
C VAL A 40 6.03 -2.23 -7.05
N LYS A 41 6.61 -1.43 -7.93
CA LYS A 41 7.32 -1.91 -9.10
C LYS A 41 8.75 -1.38 -9.07
N PRO A 42 9.77 -2.23 -9.00
CA PRO A 42 11.16 -1.81 -9.14
C PRO A 42 11.39 -1.08 -10.47
N THR A 43 12.21 -0.04 -10.44
CA THR A 43 12.57 0.77 -11.61
C THR A 43 14.05 0.55 -11.97
N ASP A 44 14.40 0.79 -13.23
CA ASP A 44 15.78 0.58 -13.73
C ASP A 44 16.83 1.44 -13.00
N GLY A 45 16.41 2.51 -12.32
CA GLY A 45 17.26 3.40 -11.52
C GLY A 45 17.50 2.94 -10.06
N GLY A 46 17.02 1.74 -9.68
CA GLY A 46 17.10 1.23 -8.31
C GLY A 46 16.10 1.87 -7.33
N GLY A 47 15.18 2.69 -7.82
CA GLY A 47 14.00 3.13 -7.08
C GLY A 47 12.81 2.22 -7.34
N GLU A 48 11.66 2.61 -6.85
CA GLU A 48 10.41 1.88 -7.03
C GLU A 48 9.25 2.84 -7.29
N GLU A 49 8.22 2.31 -7.93
CA GLU A 49 6.98 3.02 -8.20
C GLU A 49 5.84 2.36 -7.42
N PHE A 50 5.11 3.12 -6.61
CA PHE A 50 3.90 2.62 -5.96
C PHE A 50 2.81 2.33 -7.00
N ARG A 51 2.17 1.17 -6.92
CA ARG A 51 1.17 0.71 -7.91
C ARG A 51 -0.22 0.49 -7.33
N GLY A 52 -0.36 0.29 -6.01
CA GLY A 52 -1.64 0.11 -5.35
C GLY A 52 -1.52 -0.60 -4.00
N LEU A 53 -2.65 -0.83 -3.34
CA LEU A 53 -2.74 -1.67 -2.14
C LEU A 53 -3.49 -2.97 -2.47
N ILE A 54 -3.14 -4.05 -1.78
CA ILE A 54 -3.95 -5.26 -1.72
C ILE A 54 -4.30 -5.53 -0.27
N SER A 55 -5.59 -5.60 0.03
CA SER A 55 -6.12 -5.91 1.35
C SER A 55 -6.52 -7.37 1.47
N ARG A 56 -6.75 -7.79 2.72
CA ARG A 56 -7.31 -9.12 2.99
C ARG A 56 -8.66 -9.31 2.32
N ASP A 57 -9.48 -8.26 2.26
CA ASP A 57 -10.80 -8.31 1.63
C ASP A 57 -10.67 -8.54 0.12
N ASP A 58 -9.73 -7.85 -0.54
CA ASP A 58 -9.46 -8.02 -1.98
C ASP A 58 -9.10 -9.49 -2.33
N LEU A 59 -8.29 -10.14 -1.48
CA LEU A 59 -7.88 -11.55 -1.65
C LEU A 59 -9.02 -12.55 -1.40
N ILE A 60 -9.98 -12.19 -0.54
CA ILE A 60 -11.17 -13.00 -0.24
C ILE A 60 -12.21 -12.85 -1.34
N GLU A 61 -12.41 -11.64 -1.85
CA GLU A 61 -13.37 -11.34 -2.92
C GLU A 61 -12.94 -11.95 -4.26
N SER A 62 -11.62 -12.09 -4.49
CA SER A 62 -11.04 -12.69 -5.69
C SER A 62 -10.17 -13.92 -5.36
N PRO A 63 -10.76 -15.05 -4.95
CA PRO A 63 -10.00 -16.21 -4.48
C PRO A 63 -9.24 -16.97 -5.57
N ASP A 64 -9.68 -16.85 -6.83
CA ASP A 64 -9.06 -17.52 -7.97
C ASP A 64 -8.06 -16.62 -8.72
N GLU A 65 -7.95 -15.34 -8.32
CA GLU A 65 -7.00 -14.42 -8.93
C GLU A 65 -5.64 -14.51 -8.21
N ASP A 66 -4.59 -14.58 -9.01
CA ASP A 66 -3.21 -14.70 -8.55
C ASP A 66 -2.37 -13.47 -8.93
N GLN A 67 -2.75 -12.77 -10.01
CA GLN A 67 -2.00 -11.63 -10.50
C GLN A 67 -2.23 -10.41 -9.60
N LEU A 68 -1.16 -9.97 -8.92
CA LEU A 68 -1.21 -8.77 -8.08
C LEU A 68 -1.70 -7.53 -8.84
N ALA A 69 -1.38 -7.43 -10.14
CA ALA A 69 -1.83 -6.32 -10.97
C ALA A 69 -3.36 -6.25 -11.14
N LEU A 70 -4.07 -7.37 -10.99
CA LEU A 70 -5.52 -7.46 -11.05
C LEU A 70 -6.18 -7.37 -9.66
N LEU A 71 -5.45 -7.70 -8.60
CA LEU A 71 -5.90 -7.62 -7.22
C LEU A 71 -5.75 -6.23 -6.60
N MET A 72 -4.75 -5.46 -7.04
CA MET A 72 -4.43 -4.17 -6.44
C MET A 72 -5.50 -3.11 -6.73
N ARG A 73 -5.76 -2.27 -5.73
CA ARG A 73 -6.63 -1.11 -5.86
C ARG A 73 -5.84 0.18 -5.64
N GLU A 74 -6.23 1.20 -6.37
CA GLU A 74 -5.74 2.55 -6.14
C GLU A 74 -6.33 3.10 -4.83
N VAL A 75 -5.53 3.92 -4.16
CA VAL A 75 -5.90 4.65 -2.94
C VAL A 75 -5.35 6.06 -3.04
N PRO A 76 -5.92 7.03 -2.32
CA PRO A 76 -5.32 8.35 -2.24
C PRO A 76 -3.87 8.28 -1.74
N THR A 77 -2.99 9.03 -2.38
CA THR A 77 -1.59 9.22 -2.00
C THR A 77 -1.31 10.70 -1.77
N THR A 78 -0.19 11.01 -1.12
CA THR A 78 0.27 12.40 -0.96
C THR A 78 1.80 12.45 -0.87
N ASP A 79 2.36 13.64 -0.72
CA ASP A 79 3.82 13.84 -0.60
C ASP A 79 4.24 14.01 0.86
N VAL A 80 5.52 13.72 1.14
CA VAL A 80 6.16 13.83 2.46
C VAL A 80 6.00 15.21 3.12
N ASP A 81 5.91 16.28 2.32
CA ASP A 81 5.79 17.67 2.79
C ASP A 81 4.33 18.11 3.03
N ALA A 82 3.35 17.22 2.82
CA ALA A 82 1.95 17.50 3.06
C ALA A 82 1.67 17.79 4.55
N ASP A 83 0.74 18.70 4.83
CA ASP A 83 0.31 18.97 6.20
C ASP A 83 -0.52 17.80 6.74
N LEU A 84 -0.18 17.36 7.95
CA LEU A 84 -0.83 16.19 8.57
C LEU A 84 -2.35 16.35 8.71
N VAL A 85 -2.83 17.58 8.92
CA VAL A 85 -4.26 17.88 9.01
C VAL A 85 -4.97 17.67 7.67
N ASP A 86 -4.32 17.98 6.56
CA ASP A 86 -4.90 17.80 5.24
C ASP A 86 -4.93 16.31 4.85
N VAL A 87 -3.89 15.55 5.23
CA VAL A 87 -3.90 14.08 5.09
C VAL A 87 -5.02 13.45 5.93
N ALA A 88 -5.21 13.91 7.17
CA ALA A 88 -6.28 13.42 8.02
C ALA A 88 -7.68 13.73 7.43
N ARG A 89 -7.86 14.90 6.81
CA ARG A 89 -9.10 15.23 6.08
C ARG A 89 -9.30 14.31 4.88
N LEU A 90 -8.27 14.13 4.06
CA LEU A 90 -8.30 13.22 2.90
C LEU A 90 -8.72 11.80 3.32
N MET A 91 -8.17 11.29 4.43
CA MET A 91 -8.55 9.97 4.98
C MET A 91 -10.03 9.88 5.34
N VAL A 92 -10.61 10.94 5.94
CA VAL A 92 -12.02 10.95 6.32
C VAL A 92 -12.93 11.10 5.10
N GLU A 93 -12.58 12.00 4.20
CA GLU A 93 -13.37 12.31 2.99
C GLU A 93 -13.44 11.12 2.03
N GLU A 94 -12.32 10.44 1.81
CA GLU A 94 -12.22 9.27 0.93
C GLU A 94 -12.51 7.94 1.65
N GLY A 95 -12.78 7.96 2.95
CA GLY A 95 -12.89 6.75 3.77
C GLY A 95 -11.62 5.88 3.76
N ALA A 96 -10.46 6.49 3.47
CA ALA A 96 -9.20 5.82 3.32
C ALA A 96 -8.57 5.51 4.68
N ARG A 97 -8.31 4.21 4.92
CA ARG A 97 -7.61 3.74 6.12
C ARG A 97 -6.10 3.91 6.05
N ARG A 98 -5.56 4.12 4.85
CA ARG A 98 -4.14 4.25 4.53
C ARG A 98 -3.97 5.24 3.41
N VAL A 99 -2.93 6.06 3.52
CA VAL A 99 -2.48 6.99 2.49
C VAL A 99 -0.98 6.75 2.33
N PRO A 100 -0.55 6.07 1.25
CA PRO A 100 0.85 5.97 0.89
C PRO A 100 1.45 7.37 0.64
N ILE A 101 2.67 7.57 1.13
CA ILE A 101 3.43 8.83 1.10
C ILE A 101 4.69 8.64 0.26
#